data_AF-A0A8T4BJG3-F1
#
_entry.id   AF-A0A8T4BJG3-F1
#
_cell.length_a   1.000
_cell.length_b   1.000
_cell.length_c   1.000
_cell.angle_alpha   90.00
_cell.angle_beta   90.00
_cell.angle_gamma   90.00
#
_symmetry.space_group_name_H-M   'P 1'
#
loop_
_entity.id
_entity.type
_entity.pdbx_description
1 polymer ?
#
loop_
_entity_poly.entity_id
_entity_poly.type
_entity_poly.pdbx_seq_one_letter_code
_entity_poly.pdbx_strand_id
1 'polypeptide(L)'
;MSKLADYQTIGDSASLTKIGEKAFTIIDIQDSDYTKGADTTPGVKITTAETFEIDGNSISKFHTTRVAVVQRLSNQNLRKDVNEEKKPLGPVKCVSQAAANGKNFFNLIDA
;
A
#
# COMPACT_ATOMS: atom_id res chain seq x y z
N MET A 1 -1.92 32.38 14.78
CA MET A 1 -2.01 32.16 13.32
C MET A 1 -1.98 30.66 13.10
N SER A 2 -3.01 30.09 12.49
CA SER A 2 -2.99 28.68 12.07
C SER A 2 -1.95 28.52 10.95
N LYS A 3 -1.05 27.54 11.08
CA LYS A 3 -0.04 27.22 10.07
C LYS A 3 -0.66 26.26 9.05
N LEU A 4 -0.19 26.29 7.80
CA LEU A 4 -0.59 25.31 6.77
C LEU A 4 -0.39 23.85 7.22
N ALA A 5 0.57 23.61 8.13
CA ALA A 5 0.80 22.30 8.75
C ALA A 5 -0.38 21.82 9.61
N ASP A 6 -1.17 22.73 10.20
CA ASP A 6 -2.29 22.38 11.09
C ASP A 6 -3.52 21.85 10.31
N TYR A 7 -3.50 21.99 8.97
CA TYR A 7 -4.53 21.48 8.05
C TYR A 7 -4.06 20.25 7.28
N GLN A 8 -2.87 19.72 7.55
CA GLN A 8 -2.51 18.39 7.08
C GLN A 8 -3.38 17.40 7.84
N THR A 9 -4.42 16.90 7.19
CA THR A 9 -5.04 15.64 7.59
C THR A 9 -3.93 14.62 7.72
N ILE A 10 -3.67 14.16 8.95
CA ILE A 10 -2.88 12.95 9.18
C ILE A 10 -3.61 11.88 8.39
N GLY A 11 -3.08 11.56 7.21
CA GLY A 11 -3.68 10.54 6.37
C GLY A 11 -3.75 9.27 7.20
N ASP A 12 -4.90 8.62 7.25
CA ASP A 12 -5.08 7.36 7.98
C ASP A 12 -4.23 6.22 7.39
N SER A 13 -3.48 6.50 6.32
CA SER A 13 -2.54 5.63 5.63
C SER A 13 -1.27 6.36 5.19
N ALA A 14 -0.14 5.64 5.14
CA ALA A 14 1.13 6.12 4.57
C ALA A 14 1.42 5.50 3.18
N SER A 15 2.41 6.00 2.45
CA SER A 15 2.89 5.31 1.23
C SER A 15 3.45 3.93 1.59
N LEU A 16 3.04 2.89 0.85
CA LEU A 16 3.56 1.52 1.02
C LEU A 16 5.09 1.45 0.93
N THR A 17 5.70 2.31 0.12
CA THR A 17 7.17 2.36 -0.01
C THR A 17 7.88 2.78 1.28
N LYS A 18 7.18 3.40 2.24
CA LYS A 18 7.77 3.78 3.55
C LYS A 18 7.95 2.59 4.49
N ILE A 19 7.23 1.49 4.27
CA ILE A 19 7.45 0.23 4.99
C ILE A 19 8.80 -0.40 4.60
N GLY A 20 9.30 -0.07 3.40
CA GLY A 20 10.53 -0.65 2.85
C GLY A 20 10.41 -2.15 2.63
N GLU A 21 11.49 -2.88 2.90
CA GLU A 21 11.57 -4.34 2.76
C GLU A 21 11.07 -5.10 4.00
N LYS A 22 10.45 -4.40 4.97
CA LYS A 22 9.87 -5.05 6.15
C LYS A 22 8.75 -5.99 5.73
N ALA A 23 8.69 -7.15 6.37
CA ALA A 23 7.61 -8.11 6.20
C ALA A 23 6.33 -7.60 6.87
N PHE A 24 5.18 -7.86 6.25
CA PHE A 24 3.86 -7.54 6.77
C PHE A 24 2.80 -8.51 6.26
N THR A 25 1.68 -8.55 6.94
CA THR A 25 0.53 -9.40 6.62
C THR A 25 -0.65 -8.53 6.24
N ILE A 26 -1.18 -8.68 5.03
CA ILE A 26 -2.33 -7.92 4.54
C ILE A 26 -3.62 -8.57 5.04
N ILE A 27 -4.46 -7.80 5.73
CA ILE A 27 -5.75 -8.26 6.28
C ILE A 27 -6.97 -7.61 5.62
N ASP A 28 -6.77 -6.55 4.83
CA ASP A 28 -7.82 -5.86 4.10
C ASP A 28 -7.23 -5.15 2.88
N ILE A 29 -7.94 -5.18 1.76
CA ILE A 29 -7.56 -4.54 0.49
C ILE A 29 -8.75 -3.73 -0.02
N GLN A 30 -8.54 -2.43 -0.27
CA GLN A 30 -9.56 -1.51 -0.77
C GLN A 30 -9.06 -0.81 -2.03
N ASP A 31 -9.98 -0.51 -2.95
CA ASP A 31 -9.69 0.43 -4.03
C ASP A 31 -9.52 1.83 -3.45
N SER A 32 -8.49 2.53 -3.93
CA SER A 32 -8.14 3.86 -3.44
C SER A 32 -7.37 4.58 -4.54
N ASP A 33 -8.07 4.95 -5.60
CA ASP A 33 -7.48 5.66 -6.72
C ASP A 33 -6.96 7.04 -6.28
N TYR A 34 -5.84 7.45 -6.87
CA TYR A 34 -5.28 8.77 -6.66
C TYR A 34 -5.72 9.70 -7.78
N THR A 35 -6.53 10.71 -7.44
CA THR A 35 -7.01 11.72 -8.39
C THR A 35 -6.27 13.04 -8.16
N LYS A 36 -5.72 13.62 -9.23
CA LYS A 36 -5.08 14.94 -9.22
C LYS A 36 -5.59 15.76 -10.40
N GLY A 37 -6.50 16.71 -10.13
CA GLY A 37 -7.18 17.43 -11.20
C GLY A 37 -8.07 16.48 -12.01
N ALA A 38 -7.85 16.40 -13.32
CA ALA A 38 -8.57 15.49 -14.21
C ALA A 38 -7.92 14.09 -14.32
N ASP A 39 -6.69 13.92 -13.81
CA ASP A 39 -5.94 12.68 -13.94
C ASP A 39 -6.26 11.72 -12.79
N THR A 40 -6.72 10.51 -13.12
CA THR A 40 -6.95 9.43 -12.15
C THR A 40 -5.92 8.32 -12.35
N THR A 41 -5.19 7.99 -11.29
CA THR A 41 -4.25 6.87 -11.26
C THR A 41 -4.83 5.75 -10.40
N PRO A 42 -5.02 4.54 -10.94
CA PRO A 42 -5.48 3.40 -10.16
C PRO A 42 -4.61 3.16 -8.93
N GLY A 43 -5.25 2.90 -7.80
CA GLY A 43 -4.55 2.72 -6.53
C GLY A 43 -5.27 1.77 -5.60
N VAL A 44 -4.53 1.25 -4.64
CA VAL A 44 -5.06 0.40 -3.58
C VAL A 44 -4.62 0.91 -2.22
N LYS A 45 -5.50 0.78 -1.24
CA LYS A 45 -5.20 0.93 0.18
C LYS A 45 -5.23 -0.46 0.80
N ILE A 46 -4.19 -0.82 1.54
CA ILE A 46 -4.12 -2.05 2.31
C ILE A 46 -4.15 -1.73 3.80
N THR A 47 -4.68 -2.65 4.59
CA THR A 47 -4.49 -2.68 6.04
C THR A 47 -3.60 -3.87 6.39
N THR A 48 -2.61 -3.66 7.24
CA THR A 48 -1.70 -4.69 7.74
C THR A 48 -2.10 -5.16 9.14
N ALA A 49 -1.78 -6.41 9.48
CA ALA A 49 -1.94 -6.93 10.83
C ALA A 49 -0.97 -6.25 11.82
N GLU A 50 0.20 -5.87 11.31
CA GLU A 50 1.25 -5.18 12.04
C GLU A 50 1.05 -3.66 11.97
N THR A 51 1.58 -2.96 12.97
CA THR A 51 1.67 -1.50 12.99
C THR A 51 3.13 -1.09 12.90
N PHE A 52 3.41 -0.04 12.13
CA PHE A 52 4.77 0.44 11.88
C PHE A 52 4.91 1.90 12.31
N GLU A 53 6.01 2.20 12.99
CA GLU A 53 6.41 3.59 13.26
C GLU A 53 6.98 4.23 12.00
N ILE A 54 6.23 5.18 11.43
CA ILE A 54 6.58 5.91 10.20
C ILE A 54 6.42 7.40 10.49
N ASP A 55 7.50 8.17 10.32
CA ASP A 55 7.52 9.61 10.57
C ASP A 55 6.95 10.01 11.95
N GLY A 56 7.20 9.19 12.98
CA GLY A 56 6.73 9.41 14.35
C GLY A 56 5.26 9.05 14.60
N ASN A 57 4.61 8.36 13.67
CA ASN A 57 3.23 7.89 13.79
C ASN A 57 3.16 6.36 13.68
N SER A 58 2.32 5.75 14.51
CA SER A 58 1.97 4.33 14.40
C SER A 58 0.94 4.13 13.29
N ILE A 59 1.35 3.49 12.18
CA ILE A 59 0.53 3.33 10.97
C ILE A 59 0.39 1.84 10.61
N SER A 60 -0.84 1.40 10.36
CA SER A 60 -1.16 0.05 9.87
C SER A 60 -1.86 0.05 8.50
N LYS A 61 -2.14 1.22 7.92
CA LYS A 61 -2.71 1.30 6.57
C LYS A 61 -1.72 1.93 5.61
N PHE A 62 -1.69 1.39 4.40
CA PHE A 62 -0.76 1.83 3.38
C PHE A 62 -1.44 1.99 2.03
N HIS A 63 -1.09 3.06 1.32
CA HIS A 63 -1.57 3.36 -0.02
C HIS A 63 -0.47 3.16 -1.05
N THR A 64 -0.85 2.69 -2.24
CA THR A 64 0.07 2.60 -3.38
C THR A 64 -0.65 2.74 -4.72
N THR A 65 0.00 3.41 -5.65
CA THR A 65 -0.35 3.46 -7.08
C THR A 65 0.66 2.71 -7.95
N ARG A 66 1.56 1.92 -7.34
CA ARG A 66 2.58 1.17 -8.08
C ARG A 66 1.91 0.06 -8.88
N VAL A 67 1.92 0.21 -10.20
CA VAL A 67 1.16 -0.62 -11.15
C VAL A 67 1.30 -2.12 -10.88
N ALA A 68 2.52 -2.65 -10.70
CA ALA A 68 2.71 -4.08 -10.45
C ALA A 68 2.06 -4.56 -9.14
N VAL A 69 2.11 -3.75 -8.08
CA VAL A 69 1.45 -4.05 -6.80
C VAL A 69 -0.06 -3.94 -6.93
N VAL A 70 -0.56 -2.88 -7.57
CA VAL A 70 -2.00 -2.66 -7.82
C VAL A 70 -2.58 -3.81 -8.65
N GLN A 71 -1.90 -4.23 -9.71
CA GLN A 71 -2.32 -5.35 -10.55
C GLN A 71 -2.36 -6.68 -9.80
N ARG A 72 -1.42 -6.93 -8.89
CA ARG A 72 -1.43 -8.14 -8.06
C ARG A 72 -2.60 -8.13 -7.09
N LEU A 73 -2.83 -6.99 -6.44
CA LEU A 73 -3.90 -6.79 -5.46
C LEU A 73 -5.27 -6.55 -6.08
N SER A 74 -5.41 -6.42 -7.40
CA SER A 74 -6.71 -6.34 -8.10
C SER A 74 -7.32 -7.70 -8.42
N ASN A 75 -6.60 -8.80 -8.14
CA ASN A 75 -7.10 -10.16 -8.31
C ASN A 75 -8.32 -10.41 -7.41
N GLN A 76 -9.46 -10.71 -8.02
CA GLN A 76 -10.74 -10.85 -7.31
C GLN A 76 -10.76 -12.04 -6.33
N ASN A 77 -10.13 -13.17 -6.68
CA ASN A 77 -10.06 -14.32 -5.79
C ASN A 77 -9.21 -13.99 -4.56
N LEU A 78 -8.06 -13.34 -4.77
CA LEU A 78 -7.22 -12.88 -3.66
C LEU A 78 -7.97 -11.92 -2.72
N ARG A 79 -8.71 -10.96 -3.30
CA ARG A 79 -9.52 -10.02 -2.50
C ARG A 79 -10.62 -10.73 -1.74
N LYS A 80 -11.29 -11.70 -2.36
CA LYS A 80 -12.29 -12.50 -1.68
C LYS A 80 -11.68 -13.26 -0.50
N ASP A 81 -10.55 -13.94 -0.71
CA ASP A 81 -9.85 -14.66 0.35
C ASP A 81 -9.52 -13.74 1.54
N VAL A 82 -8.92 -12.58 1.27
CA VAL A 82 -8.50 -11.63 2.31
C VAL A 82 -9.69 -10.94 2.98
N ASN A 83 -10.58 -10.32 2.18
CA ASN A 83 -11.60 -9.41 2.69
C ASN A 83 -12.86 -10.16 3.18
N GLU A 84 -13.26 -11.24 2.52
CA GLU A 84 -14.51 -11.96 2.83
C GLU A 84 -14.24 -13.22 3.64
N GLU A 85 -13.32 -14.07 3.18
CA GLU A 85 -13.00 -15.34 3.84
C GLU A 85 -12.05 -15.16 5.04
N LYS A 86 -11.58 -13.92 5.26
CA LYS A 86 -10.69 -13.54 6.36
C LYS A 86 -9.42 -14.40 6.43
N LYS A 87 -8.86 -14.71 5.25
CA LYS A 87 -7.58 -15.39 5.06
C LYS A 87 -6.51 -14.34 4.75
N PRO A 88 -5.72 -13.90 5.74
CA PRO A 88 -4.73 -12.85 5.50
C PRO A 88 -3.68 -13.26 4.46
N LEU A 89 -3.22 -12.31 3.65
CA LEU A 89 -2.15 -12.52 2.69
C LEU A 89 -0.81 -12.12 3.32
N GLY A 90 0.04 -13.10 3.60
CA GLY A 90 1.39 -12.84 4.07
C GLY A 90 2.02 -14.00 4.85
N PRO A 91 3.24 -13.78 5.36
CA PRO A 91 3.97 -12.51 5.30
C PRO A 91 4.48 -12.20 3.88
N VAL A 92 4.31 -10.95 3.45
CA VAL A 92 4.82 -10.40 2.19
C VAL A 92 5.72 -9.20 2.47
N LYS A 93 6.52 -8.79 1.48
CA LYS A 93 7.32 -7.56 1.53
C LYS A 93 7.29 -6.83 0.19
N CYS A 94 7.47 -5.52 0.25
CA CYS A 94 7.53 -4.65 -0.94
C CYS A 94 8.99 -4.37 -1.29
N VAL A 95 9.45 -4.84 -2.45
CA VAL A 95 10.85 -4.71 -2.89
C VAL A 95 10.96 -3.92 -4.17
N SER A 96 12.08 -3.21 -4.34
CA SER A 96 12.45 -2.58 -5.61
C SER A 96 13.24 -3.56 -6.46
N GLN A 97 12.74 -3.91 -7.65
CA GLN A 97 13.40 -4.82 -8.59
C GLN A 97 13.74 -4.11 -9.89
N ALA A 98 14.85 -4.50 -10.52
CA ALA A 98 15.22 -4.01 -11.85
C ALA A 98 14.41 -4.77 -12.92
N ALA A 99 13.73 -4.03 -13.81
CA ALA A 99 13.12 -4.63 -15.00
C ALA A 99 14.14 -4.76 -16.15
N ALA A 100 13.82 -5.60 -17.13
CA ALA A 100 14.63 -5.82 -18.33
C ALA A 100 14.91 -4.54 -19.14
N ASN A 101 14.09 -3.51 -18.98
CA ASN A 101 14.26 -2.19 -19.61
C ASN A 101 15.14 -1.21 -18.79
N GLY A 102 15.80 -1.69 -17.73
CA GLY A 102 16.67 -0.90 -16.87
C GLY A 102 15.95 0.03 -15.88
N LYS A 103 14.62 0.07 -15.87
CA LYS A 103 13.85 0.84 -14.89
C LYS A 103 13.51 -0.04 -13.68
N ASN A 104 13.62 0.53 -12.49
CA ASN A 104 13.18 -0.16 -11.28
C ASN A 104 11.66 -0.08 -11.13
N PHE A 105 11.07 -1.15 -10.62
CA PHE A 105 9.66 -1.22 -10.24
C PHE A 105 9.51 -1.80 -8.84
N PHE A 106 8.39 -1.49 -8.18
CA PHE A 106 8.06 -2.05 -6.88
C PHE A 106 7.22 -3.30 -7.08
N ASN A 107 7.60 -4.38 -6.42
CA ASN A 107 6.90 -5.66 -6.47
C ASN A 107 6.52 -6.12 -5.07
N LEU A 108 5.42 -6.86 -4.97
CA LEU A 108 4.98 -7.51 -3.75
C LEU A 108 5.31 -9.00 -3.85
N ILE A 109 6.19 -9.47 -2.98
CA ILE A 109 6.68 -10.85 -2.96
C ILE A 109 6.49 -11.46 -1.57
N ASP A 110 6.51 -12.78 -1.49
CA ASP A 110 6.56 -13.48 -0.20
C ASP A 110 7.87 -13.13 0.54
N ALA A 111 7.78 -12.92 1.85
CA ALA A 111 8.86 -12.38 2.67
C ALA A 111 9.91 -13.42 3.06
#